data_AF-A0A7S3EKK6-F1
#
_entry.id   AF-A0A7S3EKK6-F1
#
_cell.length_a   1.000
_cell.length_b   1.000
_cell.length_c   1.000
_cell.angle_alpha   90.00
_cell.angle_beta   90.00
_cell.angle_gamma   90.00
#
_symmetry.space_group_name_H-M   'P 1'
#
loop_
_entity.id
_entity.type
_entity.pdbx_description
1 polymer ?
#
loop_
_entity_poly.entity_id
_entity_poly.type
_entity_poly.pdbx_seq_one_letter_code
_entity_poly.pdbx_strand_id
1 'polypeptide(L)'
;VMFASVTRVMPFGEELGRRVVELVRTFHELTSKQVLGAQALTTAGLRGISARHLALASQSIAMAHALLPLLSKSIKDHLQPAVQPIFEQGVAALSADLLKHQHQMLDKIYMVMMERFEFQKAVLLRLPWESEAKLREEPNPSGYMESLMKETNVLHRILLNILSRKQLFGVYTRLGSAFGSRLIDTYATLDTSNDWVRRRIASDVSYLRLKLLAMEAVISTSDVHTMESVEELYVQYCSDRAHARKESTGKRRWSGLRSFADRTWKN
;
A
#
# COMPACT_ATOMS: atom_id res chain seq x y z
N VAL A 1 -18.07 -5.80 -52.74
CA VAL A 1 -17.45 -4.45 -52.86
C VAL A 1 -18.39 -3.31 -52.48
N MET A 2 -19.72 -3.44 -52.53
CA MET A 2 -20.64 -2.33 -52.18
C MET A 2 -20.85 -2.04 -50.67
N PHE A 3 -20.53 -2.96 -49.75
CA PHE A 3 -20.70 -2.69 -48.31
C PHE A 3 -19.56 -1.86 -47.69
N ALA A 4 -18.42 -1.72 -48.38
CA ALA A 4 -17.27 -0.92 -47.90
C ALA A 4 -17.45 0.60 -48.10
N SER A 5 -18.48 1.02 -48.84
CA SER A 5 -18.71 2.43 -49.16
C SER A 5 -19.78 3.10 -48.30
N VAL A 6 -20.59 2.34 -47.55
CA VAL A 6 -21.64 2.90 -46.67
C VAL A 6 -21.05 3.39 -45.34
N THR A 7 -19.93 2.83 -44.88
CA THR A 7 -19.23 3.27 -43.66
C THR A 7 -18.34 4.50 -43.85
N ARG A 8 -18.04 4.91 -45.09
CA ARG A 8 -17.24 6.12 -45.35
C ARG A 8 -18.03 7.43 -45.29
N VAL A 9 -19.35 7.38 -45.18
CA VAL A 9 -20.21 8.57 -45.35
C VAL A 9 -21.12 8.86 -44.15
N MET A 10 -20.87 8.28 -42.97
CA MET A 10 -21.72 8.59 -41.81
C MET A 10 -20.97 9.34 -40.71
N PRO A 11 -21.43 10.54 -40.27
CA PRO A 11 -20.93 11.24 -39.07
C PRO A 11 -21.10 10.43 -37.76
N PHE A 12 -21.63 9.22 -37.85
CA PHE A 12 -21.83 8.29 -36.77
C PHE A 12 -20.52 7.83 -36.12
N GLY A 13 -19.42 7.71 -36.88
CA GLY A 13 -18.12 7.31 -36.31
C GLY A 13 -17.57 8.35 -35.32
N GLU A 14 -17.67 9.63 -35.68
CA GLU A 14 -17.26 10.75 -34.84
C GLU A 14 -18.17 10.91 -33.61
N GLU A 15 -19.50 10.83 -33.80
CA GLU A 15 -20.45 10.89 -32.68
C GLU A 15 -20.28 9.70 -31.73
N LEU A 16 -20.11 8.49 -32.27
CA LEU A 16 -19.85 7.28 -31.47
C LEU A 16 -18.55 7.42 -30.67
N GLY A 17 -17.48 7.91 -31.30
CA GLY A 17 -16.21 8.18 -30.63
C GLY A 17 -16.35 9.16 -29.49
N ARG A 18 -17.08 10.26 -29.72
CA ARG A 18 -17.38 11.26 -28.69
C ARG A 18 -18.15 10.66 -27.53
N ARG A 19 -19.18 9.86 -27.79
CA ARG A 19 -20.04 9.24 -26.77
C ARG A 19 -19.31 8.20 -25.93
N VAL A 20 -18.42 7.41 -26.51
CA VAL A 20 -17.62 6.45 -25.76
C VAL A 20 -16.66 7.15 -24.80
N VAL A 21 -15.95 8.17 -25.29
CA VAL A 21 -15.03 8.95 -24.45
C VAL A 21 -15.80 9.68 -23.35
N GLU A 22 -16.97 10.25 -23.66
CA GLU A 22 -17.87 10.89 -22.70
C GLU A 22 -18.33 9.89 -21.63
N LEU A 23 -18.78 8.70 -22.01
CA LEU A 23 -19.21 7.65 -21.08
C LEU A 23 -18.11 7.28 -20.08
N VAL A 24 -16.89 6.99 -20.57
CA VAL A 24 -15.76 6.61 -19.70
C VAL A 24 -15.35 7.78 -18.79
N ARG A 25 -15.38 9.02 -19.31
CA ARG A 25 -15.12 10.23 -18.51
C ARG A 25 -16.17 10.42 -17.41
N THR A 26 -17.45 10.32 -17.75
CA THR A 26 -18.55 10.42 -16.78
C THR A 26 -18.43 9.33 -15.71
N PHE A 27 -18.12 8.10 -16.10
CA PHE A 27 -17.85 7.01 -15.15
C PHE A 27 -16.69 7.35 -14.20
N HIS A 28 -15.58 7.85 -14.73
CA HIS A 28 -14.42 8.29 -13.95
C HIS A 28 -14.80 9.37 -12.92
N GLU A 29 -15.48 10.42 -13.36
CA GLU A 29 -15.91 11.55 -12.52
C GLU A 29 -16.88 11.12 -11.42
N LEU A 30 -17.88 10.29 -11.75
CA LEU A 30 -18.85 9.78 -10.78
C LEU A 30 -18.17 8.89 -9.73
N THR A 31 -17.27 8.01 -10.15
CA THR A 31 -16.52 7.14 -9.22
C THR A 31 -15.67 7.99 -8.25
N SER A 32 -15.01 9.03 -8.76
CA SER A 32 -14.19 9.93 -7.93
C SER A 32 -15.03 10.67 -6.90
N LYS A 33 -16.16 11.25 -7.32
CA LYS A 33 -17.10 11.93 -6.42
C LYS A 33 -17.69 11.01 -5.36
N GLN A 34 -18.10 9.80 -5.74
CA GLN A 34 -18.71 8.85 -4.81
C GLN A 34 -17.73 8.35 -3.75
N VAL A 35 -16.48 8.05 -4.14
CA VAL A 35 -15.52 7.39 -3.27
C VAL A 35 -14.58 8.37 -2.58
N LEU A 36 -13.89 9.24 -3.32
CA LEU A 36 -13.00 10.26 -2.74
C LEU A 36 -13.77 11.44 -2.18
N GLY A 37 -14.81 11.89 -2.88
CA GLY A 37 -15.70 12.96 -2.43
C GLY A 37 -16.70 12.52 -1.36
N ALA A 38 -16.67 11.24 -0.95
CA ALA A 38 -17.56 10.64 0.04
C ALA A 38 -19.06 10.87 -0.23
N GLN A 39 -19.45 11.20 -1.46
CA GLN A 39 -20.86 11.43 -1.81
C GLN A 39 -21.69 10.15 -1.68
N ALA A 40 -21.07 8.97 -1.71
CA ALA A 40 -21.77 7.73 -1.44
C ALA A 40 -22.30 7.64 0.00
N LEU A 41 -21.75 8.40 0.96
CA LEU A 41 -22.27 8.44 2.33
C LEU A 41 -23.67 9.07 2.37
N THR A 42 -23.90 10.11 1.58
CA THR A 42 -25.19 10.82 1.53
C THR A 42 -26.16 10.21 0.52
N THR A 43 -25.65 9.75 -0.63
CA THR A 43 -26.49 9.25 -1.74
C THR A 43 -26.80 7.77 -1.67
N ALA A 44 -25.94 6.95 -1.04
CA ALA A 44 -26.12 5.50 -0.91
C ALA A 44 -26.36 5.04 0.55
N GLY A 45 -26.48 5.97 1.50
CA GLY A 45 -26.78 5.66 2.91
C GLY A 45 -25.68 4.90 3.65
N LEU A 46 -24.43 4.95 3.14
CA LEU A 46 -23.30 4.27 3.77
C LEU A 46 -22.84 5.02 5.03
N ARG A 47 -22.56 4.26 6.10
CA ARG A 47 -21.98 4.82 7.34
C ARG A 47 -20.50 5.22 7.21
N GLY A 48 -19.81 4.71 6.19
CA GLY A 48 -18.39 4.96 5.93
C GLY A 48 -17.90 4.29 4.65
N ILE A 49 -16.78 4.78 4.11
CA ILE A 49 -16.09 4.15 2.98
C ILE A 49 -15.07 3.13 3.52
N SER A 50 -15.32 1.84 3.28
CA SER A 50 -14.46 0.75 3.76
C SER A 50 -13.32 0.44 2.79
N ALA A 51 -12.30 -0.29 3.24
CA ALA A 51 -11.25 -0.82 2.37
C ALA A 51 -11.81 -1.70 1.23
N ARG A 52 -12.92 -2.40 1.48
CA ARG A 52 -13.63 -3.18 0.45
C ARG A 52 -14.19 -2.26 -0.63
N HIS A 53 -14.81 -1.13 -0.27
CA HIS A 53 -15.34 -0.16 -1.23
C HIS A 53 -14.22 0.44 -2.09
N LEU A 54 -13.09 0.82 -1.46
CA LEU A 54 -11.92 1.35 -2.16
C LEU A 54 -11.33 0.33 -3.15
N ALA A 55 -11.21 -0.94 -2.73
CA ALA A 55 -10.67 -2.00 -3.58
C ALA A 55 -11.57 -2.28 -4.78
N LEU A 56 -12.89 -2.35 -4.57
CA LEU A 56 -13.85 -2.55 -5.66
C LEU A 56 -13.84 -1.37 -6.63
N ALA A 57 -13.82 -0.14 -6.14
CA ALA A 57 -13.70 1.05 -6.99
C ALA A 57 -12.41 1.04 -7.82
N SER A 58 -11.28 0.67 -7.21
CA SER A 58 -9.99 0.50 -7.89
C SER A 58 -10.05 -0.52 -9.03
N GLN A 59 -10.75 -1.64 -8.84
CA GLN A 59 -10.94 -2.65 -9.88
C GLN A 59 -11.92 -2.21 -10.98
N SER A 60 -12.99 -1.51 -10.62
CA SER A 60 -13.91 -0.95 -11.62
C SER A 60 -13.21 0.08 -12.52
N ILE A 61 -12.32 0.90 -11.96
CA ILE A 61 -11.45 1.81 -12.73
C ILE A 61 -10.47 1.01 -13.60
N ALA A 62 -9.88 -0.06 -13.07
CA ALA A 62 -8.99 -0.95 -13.83
C ALA A 62 -9.69 -1.54 -15.06
N MET A 63 -10.94 -1.98 -14.89
CA MET A 63 -11.77 -2.51 -15.97
C MET A 63 -12.05 -1.42 -17.02
N ALA A 64 -12.45 -0.22 -16.60
CA ALA A 64 -12.65 0.90 -17.53
C ALA A 64 -11.38 1.24 -18.31
N HIS A 65 -10.23 1.25 -17.65
CA HIS A 65 -8.93 1.45 -18.27
C HIS A 65 -8.56 0.35 -19.28
N ALA A 66 -8.88 -0.92 -18.98
CA ALA A 66 -8.64 -2.04 -19.89
C ALA A 66 -9.57 -2.02 -21.11
N LEU A 67 -10.81 -1.56 -20.96
CA LEU A 67 -11.80 -1.44 -22.04
C LEU A 67 -11.51 -0.27 -22.97
N LEU A 68 -11.01 0.85 -22.43
CA LEU A 68 -10.75 2.08 -23.17
C LEU A 68 -9.98 1.85 -24.50
N PRO A 69 -8.82 1.16 -24.54
CA PRO A 69 -8.10 0.95 -25.80
C PRO A 69 -8.87 0.07 -26.81
N LEU A 70 -9.66 -0.90 -26.34
CA LEU A 70 -10.45 -1.79 -27.21
C LEU A 70 -11.56 -1.01 -27.91
N LEU A 71 -12.25 -0.15 -27.16
CA LEU A 71 -13.29 0.72 -27.69
C LEU A 71 -12.69 1.76 -28.65
N SER A 72 -11.60 2.41 -28.23
CA SER A 72 -10.94 3.44 -29.03
C SER A 72 -10.40 2.91 -30.35
N LYS A 73 -9.82 1.70 -30.37
CA LYS A 73 -9.34 1.07 -31.61
C LYS A 73 -10.50 0.82 -32.59
N SER A 74 -11.63 0.32 -32.10
CA SER A 74 -12.81 0.03 -32.94
C SER A 74 -13.41 1.30 -33.55
N ILE A 75 -13.30 2.43 -32.86
CA ILE A 75 -13.78 3.74 -33.31
C ILE A 75 -12.81 4.39 -34.29
N LYS A 76 -11.50 4.30 -34.04
CA LYS A 76 -10.46 5.00 -34.81
C LYS A 76 -10.60 4.78 -36.32
N ASP A 77 -10.87 3.54 -36.74
CA ASP A 77 -10.99 3.17 -38.16
C ASP A 77 -12.18 3.83 -38.86
N HIS A 78 -13.13 4.38 -38.10
CA HIS A 78 -14.31 5.09 -38.58
C HIS A 78 -14.18 6.62 -38.50
N LEU A 79 -13.05 7.14 -38.00
CA LEU A 79 -12.78 8.59 -37.89
C LEU A 79 -12.04 9.10 -39.12
N GLN A 80 -12.31 10.36 -39.49
CA GLN A 80 -11.53 11.06 -40.50
C GLN A 80 -10.05 11.16 -40.07
N PRO A 81 -9.09 10.99 -41.01
CA PRO A 81 -7.66 11.01 -40.69
C PRO A 81 -7.20 12.28 -39.95
N ALA A 82 -7.82 13.43 -40.24
CA ALA A 82 -7.50 14.69 -39.58
C ALA A 82 -7.90 14.74 -38.09
N VAL A 83 -8.91 13.96 -37.67
CA VAL A 83 -9.45 13.96 -36.31
C VAL A 83 -8.82 12.88 -35.43
N GLN A 84 -8.28 11.81 -36.05
CA GLN A 84 -7.66 10.69 -35.33
C GLN A 84 -6.60 11.11 -34.30
N PRO A 85 -5.65 12.03 -34.58
CA PRO A 85 -4.64 12.43 -33.60
C PRO A 85 -5.24 13.08 -32.35
N ILE A 86 -6.27 13.91 -32.53
CA ILE A 86 -6.96 14.61 -31.43
C ILE A 86 -7.72 13.59 -30.56
N PHE A 87 -8.39 12.63 -31.20
CA PHE A 87 -9.08 11.55 -30.51
C PHE A 87 -8.12 10.70 -29.67
N GLU A 88 -6.99 10.29 -30.27
CA GLU A 88 -5.95 9.51 -29.58
C GLU A 88 -5.36 10.25 -28.39
N GLN A 89 -5.11 11.55 -28.53
CA GLN A 89 -4.64 12.39 -27.43
C GLN A 89 -5.66 12.44 -26.28
N GLY A 90 -6.95 12.59 -26.59
CA GLY A 90 -8.03 12.58 -25.59
C GLY A 90 -8.17 11.23 -24.87
N VAL A 91 -8.01 10.13 -25.60
CA VAL A 91 -7.98 8.77 -25.04
C VAL A 91 -6.78 8.58 -24.12
N ALA A 92 -5.59 9.02 -24.54
CA ALA A 92 -4.38 8.93 -23.73
C ALA A 92 -4.49 9.73 -22.43
N ALA A 93 -5.04 10.95 -22.49
CA ALA A 93 -5.29 11.78 -21.30
C ALA A 93 -6.27 11.08 -20.34
N LEU A 94 -7.39 10.55 -20.84
CA LEU A 94 -8.36 9.82 -20.02
C LEU A 94 -7.77 8.54 -19.41
N SER A 95 -6.91 7.85 -20.15
CA SER A 95 -6.17 6.68 -19.66
C SER A 95 -5.28 7.05 -18.47
N ALA A 96 -4.55 8.17 -18.57
CA ALA A 96 -3.70 8.68 -17.49
C ALA A 96 -4.52 9.08 -16.25
N ASP A 97 -5.67 9.72 -16.44
CA ASP A 97 -6.58 10.09 -15.34
C ASP A 97 -7.13 8.86 -14.60
N LEU A 98 -7.56 7.83 -15.33
CA LEU A 98 -8.01 6.56 -14.75
C LEU A 98 -6.91 5.89 -13.92
N LEU A 99 -5.68 5.81 -14.44
CA LEU A 99 -4.55 5.23 -13.71
C LEU A 99 -4.21 6.03 -12.45
N LYS A 100 -4.20 7.36 -12.54
CA LYS A 100 -3.98 8.24 -11.41
C LYS A 100 -5.03 8.01 -10.32
N HIS A 101 -6.30 7.93 -10.69
CA HIS A 101 -7.39 7.69 -9.75
C HIS A 101 -7.30 6.28 -9.14
N GLN A 102 -6.90 5.27 -9.91
CA GLN A 102 -6.64 3.93 -9.39
C GLN A 102 -5.55 3.94 -8.31
N HIS A 103 -4.44 4.66 -8.53
CA HIS A 103 -3.37 4.80 -7.54
C HIS A 103 -3.86 5.53 -6.28
N GLN A 104 -4.65 6.59 -6.43
CA GLN A 104 -5.25 7.30 -5.28
C GLN A 104 -6.13 6.39 -4.42
N MET A 105 -6.87 5.46 -5.03
CA MET A 105 -7.64 4.45 -4.29
C MET A 105 -6.74 3.54 -3.45
N LEU A 106 -5.67 3.02 -4.05
CA LEU A 106 -4.70 2.15 -3.37
C LEU A 106 -3.96 2.90 -2.26
N ASP A 107 -3.60 4.17 -2.49
CA ASP A 107 -3.01 5.06 -1.49
C ASP A 107 -3.95 5.27 -0.30
N LYS A 108 -5.25 5.43 -0.55
CA LYS A 108 -6.23 5.60 0.53
C LYS A 108 -6.38 4.34 1.37
N ILE A 109 -6.30 3.15 0.78
CA ILE A 109 -6.26 1.87 1.51
C ILE A 109 -5.03 1.81 2.41
N TYR A 110 -3.86 2.17 1.89
CA TYR A 110 -2.62 2.27 2.67
C TYR A 110 -2.77 3.25 3.85
N MET A 111 -3.33 4.45 3.61
CA MET A 111 -3.59 5.44 4.67
C MET A 111 -4.49 4.92 5.78
N VAL A 112 -5.57 4.21 5.45
CA VAL A 112 -6.47 3.61 6.46
C VAL A 112 -5.73 2.65 7.38
N MET A 113 -4.84 1.82 6.83
CA MET A 113 -4.04 0.90 7.65
C MET A 113 -2.97 1.64 8.47
N MET A 114 -2.39 2.73 7.93
CA MET A 114 -1.46 3.58 8.69
C MET A 114 -2.14 4.33 9.85
N GLU A 115 -3.40 4.75 9.70
CA GLU A 115 -4.18 5.32 10.81
C GLU A 115 -4.36 4.29 11.95
N ARG A 116 -4.62 3.03 11.61
CA ARG A 116 -4.66 1.94 12.60
C ARG A 116 -3.30 1.69 13.25
N PHE A 117 -2.23 1.75 12.47
CA PHE A 117 -0.87 1.66 13.01
C PHE A 117 -0.60 2.75 14.05
N GLU A 118 -0.93 4.01 13.77
CA GLU A 118 -0.72 5.11 14.73
C GLU A 118 -1.53 4.92 16.02
N PHE A 119 -2.73 4.35 15.92
CA PHE A 119 -3.50 3.97 17.10
C PHE A 119 -2.76 2.92 17.95
N GLN A 120 -2.27 1.84 17.33
CA GLN A 120 -1.55 0.78 18.05
C GLN A 120 -0.19 1.27 18.59
N LYS A 121 0.48 2.18 17.89
CA LYS A 121 1.67 2.87 18.38
C LYS A 121 1.38 3.70 19.65
N ALA A 122 0.24 4.37 19.72
CA ALA A 122 -0.15 5.09 20.94
C ALA A 122 -0.41 4.12 22.11
N VAL A 123 -0.92 2.91 21.85
CA VAL A 123 -1.06 1.85 22.85
C VAL A 123 0.32 1.35 23.31
N LEU A 124 1.24 1.07 22.37
CA LEU A 124 2.63 0.70 22.65
C LEU A 124 3.28 1.69 23.62
N LEU A 125 3.16 2.99 23.36
CA LEU A 125 3.80 4.03 24.18
C LEU A 125 3.19 4.18 25.58
N ARG A 126 1.99 3.64 25.83
CA ARG A 126 1.34 3.66 27.15
C ARG A 126 1.66 2.45 28.01
N LEU A 127 2.33 1.44 27.46
CA LEU A 127 2.76 0.29 28.25
C LEU A 127 3.75 0.71 29.35
N PRO A 128 3.77 0.01 30.51
CA PRO A 128 4.62 0.36 31.64
C PRO A 128 6.09 -0.06 31.42
N TRP A 129 6.76 0.57 30.44
CA TRP A 129 8.14 0.28 30.06
C TRP A 129 9.17 0.58 31.16
N GLU A 130 8.79 1.31 32.19
CA GLU A 130 9.58 1.59 33.38
C GLU A 130 9.57 0.46 34.41
N SER A 131 8.68 -0.53 34.30
CA SER A 131 8.50 -1.59 35.29
C SER A 131 8.38 -2.97 34.65
N GLU A 132 9.43 -3.79 34.78
CA GLU A 132 9.41 -5.17 34.30
C GLU A 132 8.30 -5.99 34.96
N ALA A 133 8.05 -5.79 36.26
CA ALA A 133 7.02 -6.51 36.99
C ALA A 133 5.62 -6.27 36.40
N LYS A 134 5.28 -5.01 36.14
CA LYS A 134 3.99 -4.65 35.52
C LYS A 134 3.91 -5.13 34.07
N LEU A 135 4.99 -5.02 33.29
CA LEU A 135 4.97 -5.47 31.89
C LEU A 135 4.92 -7.00 31.76
N ARG A 136 5.33 -7.76 32.79
CA ARG A 136 5.14 -9.23 32.83
C ARG A 136 3.67 -9.64 32.96
N GLU A 137 2.81 -8.77 33.48
CA GLU A 137 1.36 -9.00 33.53
C GLU A 137 0.72 -8.83 32.14
N GLU A 138 1.37 -8.09 31.24
CA GLU A 138 0.92 -7.90 29.86
C GLU A 138 1.28 -9.10 28.97
N PRO A 139 0.38 -9.51 28.05
CA PRO A 139 0.58 -10.68 27.18
C PRO A 139 1.85 -10.57 26.34
N ASN A 140 2.52 -11.68 26.06
CA ASN A 140 3.73 -11.73 25.23
C ASN A 140 3.51 -12.69 24.04
N PRO A 141 3.45 -12.21 22.78
CA PRO A 141 3.68 -10.83 22.30
C PRO A 141 2.66 -9.82 22.83
N SER A 142 3.07 -8.55 22.86
CA SER A 142 2.29 -7.43 23.39
C SER A 142 0.97 -7.25 22.64
N GLY A 143 -0.10 -6.92 23.37
CA GLY A 143 -1.45 -6.85 22.81
C GLY A 143 -1.64 -5.85 21.66
N TYR A 144 -0.87 -4.76 21.62
CA TYR A 144 -0.89 -3.82 20.49
C TYR A 144 -0.40 -4.49 19.20
N MET A 145 0.61 -5.36 19.30
CA MET A 145 1.21 -6.05 18.15
C MET A 145 0.27 -7.15 17.64
N GLU A 146 -0.36 -7.89 18.55
CA GLU A 146 -1.40 -8.85 18.19
C GLU A 146 -2.57 -8.17 17.47
N SER A 147 -3.03 -7.04 18.00
CA SER A 147 -4.12 -6.25 17.43
C SER A 147 -3.75 -5.70 16.05
N LEU A 148 -2.56 -5.10 15.91
CA LEU A 148 -2.03 -4.62 14.64
C LEU A 148 -2.02 -5.72 13.58
N MET A 149 -1.51 -6.90 13.92
CA MET A 149 -1.44 -8.01 12.97
C MET A 149 -2.79 -8.64 12.66
N LYS A 150 -3.71 -8.67 13.64
CA LYS A 150 -5.09 -9.11 13.41
C LYS A 150 -5.79 -8.19 12.41
N GLU A 151 -5.72 -6.88 12.60
CA GLU A 151 -6.31 -5.88 11.69
C GLU A 151 -5.66 -5.94 10.30
N THR A 152 -4.33 -6.06 10.25
CA THR A 152 -3.56 -6.21 9.01
C THR A 152 -3.98 -7.47 8.23
N ASN A 153 -4.22 -8.58 8.93
CA ASN A 153 -4.68 -9.83 8.33
C ASN A 153 -6.13 -9.73 7.80
N VAL A 154 -7.01 -9.04 8.53
CA VAL A 154 -8.38 -8.79 8.07
C VAL A 154 -8.36 -7.97 6.78
N LEU A 155 -7.55 -6.90 6.73
CA LEU A 155 -7.35 -6.13 5.51
C LEU A 155 -6.82 -7.01 4.38
N HIS A 156 -5.84 -7.87 4.67
CA HIS A 156 -5.22 -8.75 3.67
C HIS A 156 -6.25 -9.66 3.02
N ARG A 157 -7.10 -10.31 3.83
CA ARG A 157 -8.17 -11.18 3.35
C ARG A 157 -9.18 -10.43 2.48
N ILE A 158 -9.52 -9.20 2.83
CA ILE A 158 -10.44 -8.37 2.02
C ILE A 158 -9.79 -8.07 0.67
N LEU A 159 -8.54 -7.61 0.67
CA LEU A 159 -7.86 -7.17 -0.54
C LEU A 159 -7.46 -8.34 -1.45
N LEU A 160 -7.05 -9.49 -0.90
CA LEU A 160 -6.69 -10.69 -1.67
C LEU A 160 -7.84 -11.19 -2.56
N ASN A 161 -9.08 -11.02 -2.11
CA ASN A 161 -10.26 -11.44 -2.86
C ASN A 161 -10.69 -10.45 -3.96
N ILE A 162 -10.03 -9.29 -4.06
CA ILE A 162 -10.48 -8.20 -4.94
C ILE A 162 -9.35 -7.69 -5.84
N LEU A 163 -8.15 -7.47 -5.28
CA LEU A 163 -7.02 -6.91 -6.00
C LEU A 163 -6.22 -7.97 -6.74
N SER A 164 -5.56 -7.57 -7.83
CA SER A 164 -4.56 -8.42 -8.47
C SER A 164 -3.37 -8.67 -7.53
N ARG A 165 -2.66 -9.79 -7.71
CA ARG A 165 -1.47 -10.13 -6.90
C ARG A 165 -0.43 -9.00 -6.92
N LYS A 166 -0.21 -8.35 -8.07
CA LYS A 166 0.72 -7.21 -8.21
C LYS A 166 0.31 -6.00 -7.37
N GLN A 167 -0.97 -5.63 -7.38
CA GLN A 167 -1.48 -4.51 -6.59
C GLN A 167 -1.45 -4.80 -5.09
N LEU A 168 -1.86 -6.02 -4.71
CA LEU A 168 -1.80 -6.46 -3.32
C LEU A 168 -0.35 -6.42 -2.80
N PHE A 169 0.59 -6.98 -3.56
CA PHE A 169 2.01 -6.93 -3.25
C PHE A 169 2.50 -5.49 -3.08
N GLY A 170 2.21 -4.59 -4.03
CA GLY A 170 2.62 -3.19 -3.92
C GLY A 170 2.11 -2.47 -2.67
N VAL A 171 0.85 -2.71 -2.27
CA VAL A 171 0.29 -2.14 -1.02
C VAL A 171 1.00 -2.72 0.21
N TYR A 172 1.18 -4.04 0.27
CA TYR A 172 1.77 -4.71 1.44
C TYR A 172 3.27 -4.47 1.60
N THR A 173 4.02 -4.36 0.50
CA THR A 173 5.44 -3.98 0.54
C THR A 173 5.61 -2.58 1.13
N ARG A 174 4.77 -1.62 0.70
CA ARG A 174 4.77 -0.26 1.26
C ARG A 174 4.36 -0.25 2.74
N LEU A 175 3.35 -1.03 3.13
CA LEU A 175 2.94 -1.18 4.53
C LEU A 175 4.05 -1.76 5.40
N GLY A 176 4.70 -2.85 4.95
CA GLY A 176 5.79 -3.49 5.68
C GLY A 176 6.95 -2.53 5.93
N SER A 177 7.37 -1.79 4.90
CA SER A 177 8.41 -0.75 5.00
C SER A 177 8.01 0.35 6.00
N ALA A 178 6.77 0.85 5.91
CA ALA A 178 6.29 1.91 6.79
C ALA A 178 6.15 1.46 8.25
N PHE A 179 5.65 0.24 8.49
CA PHE A 179 5.59 -0.36 9.82
C PHE A 179 6.98 -0.50 10.42
N GLY A 180 7.92 -1.08 9.65
CA GLY A 180 9.31 -1.25 10.08
C GLY A 180 9.95 0.08 10.49
N SER A 181 9.96 1.07 9.61
CA SER A 181 10.55 2.39 9.88
C SER A 181 9.92 3.07 11.10
N ARG A 182 8.59 3.11 11.20
CA ARG A 182 7.92 3.81 12.31
C ARG A 182 8.06 3.07 13.64
N LEU A 183 8.09 1.74 13.64
CA LEU A 183 8.34 0.96 14.86
C LEU A 183 9.77 1.16 15.34
N ILE A 184 10.77 1.16 14.43
CA ILE A 184 12.16 1.46 14.77
C ILE A 184 12.26 2.83 15.46
N ASP A 185 11.66 3.86 14.85
CA ASP A 185 11.66 5.20 15.43
C ASP A 185 10.98 5.23 16.81
N THR A 186 9.89 4.49 16.98
CA THR A 186 9.16 4.42 18.25
C THR A 186 9.96 3.69 19.32
N TYR A 187 10.54 2.53 19.00
CA TYR A 187 11.37 1.77 19.94
C TYR A 187 12.64 2.51 20.36
N ALA A 188 13.20 3.34 19.48
CA ALA A 188 14.35 4.18 19.80
C ALA A 188 14.08 5.20 20.92
N THR A 189 12.81 5.46 21.25
CA THR A 189 12.42 6.33 22.37
C THR A 189 12.37 5.61 23.73
N LEU A 190 12.41 4.28 23.74
CA LEU A 190 12.35 3.47 24.95
C LEU A 190 13.75 3.29 25.56
N ASP A 191 13.84 3.00 26.86
CA ASP A 191 15.12 2.68 27.50
C ASP A 191 15.59 1.27 27.14
N THR A 192 16.13 1.15 25.92
CA THR A 192 16.73 -0.06 25.41
C THR A 192 18.06 -0.38 26.08
N SER A 193 18.49 0.31 27.15
CA SER A 193 19.63 -0.11 27.98
C SER A 193 19.27 -1.34 28.82
N ASN A 194 17.98 -1.52 29.12
CA ASN A 194 17.46 -2.64 29.88
C ASN A 194 17.31 -3.91 29.02
N ASP A 195 17.88 -5.03 29.48
CA ASP A 195 17.84 -6.32 28.78
C ASP A 195 16.43 -6.84 28.53
N TRP A 196 15.55 -6.68 29.52
CA TRP A 196 14.18 -7.19 29.45
C TRP A 196 13.33 -6.41 28.44
N VAL A 197 13.49 -5.09 28.34
CA VAL A 197 12.81 -4.23 27.34
C VAL A 197 13.14 -4.72 25.94
N ARG A 198 14.42 -4.99 25.67
CA ARG A 198 14.85 -5.48 24.36
C ARG A 198 14.34 -6.87 24.04
N ARG A 199 14.31 -7.80 25.01
CA ARG A 199 13.69 -9.12 24.81
C ARG A 199 12.21 -9.00 24.49
N ARG A 200 11.52 -8.05 25.12
CA ARG A 200 10.10 -7.80 24.84
C ARG A 200 9.88 -7.28 23.43
N ILE A 201 10.64 -6.26 23.02
CA ILE A 201 10.61 -5.72 21.65
C ILE A 201 10.94 -6.84 20.63
N ALA A 202 11.95 -7.67 20.91
CA ALA A 202 12.33 -8.77 20.03
C ALA A 202 11.20 -9.80 19.85
N SER A 203 10.43 -10.08 20.90
CA SER A 203 9.24 -10.94 20.82
C SER A 203 8.18 -10.36 19.89
N ASP A 204 7.86 -9.06 20.06
CA ASP A 204 6.89 -8.36 19.24
C ASP A 204 7.31 -8.31 17.75
N VAL A 205 8.58 -7.99 17.50
CA VAL A 205 9.15 -7.94 16.14
C VAL A 205 9.18 -9.33 15.50
N SER A 206 9.51 -10.37 16.26
CA SER A 206 9.49 -11.76 15.76
C SER A 206 8.07 -12.18 15.38
N TYR A 207 7.08 -11.83 16.19
CA TYR A 207 5.68 -12.10 15.89
C TYR A 207 5.20 -11.35 14.63
N LEU A 208 5.53 -10.05 14.50
CA LEU A 208 5.27 -9.25 13.32
C LEU A 208 5.83 -9.92 12.06
N ARG A 209 7.12 -10.30 12.10
CA ARG A 209 7.84 -10.98 11.01
C ARG A 209 7.12 -12.26 10.59
N LEU A 210 6.85 -13.15 11.55
CA LEU A 210 6.19 -14.44 11.29
C LEU A 210 4.79 -14.25 10.69
N LYS A 211 4.02 -13.29 11.18
CA LYS A 211 2.67 -13.02 10.68
C LYS A 211 2.67 -12.39 9.29
N LEU A 212 3.62 -11.50 8.97
CA LEU A 212 3.75 -10.94 7.63
C LEU A 212 4.20 -11.99 6.61
N LEU A 213 5.14 -12.87 6.95
CA LEU A 213 5.56 -13.98 6.07
C LEU A 213 4.42 -14.98 5.79
N ALA A 214 3.57 -15.23 6.78
CA ALA A 214 2.44 -16.13 6.62
C ALA A 214 1.34 -15.56 5.70
N MET A 215 1.35 -14.25 5.43
CA MET A 215 0.47 -13.66 4.44
C MET A 215 1.10 -13.82 3.06
N GLU A 216 0.44 -14.52 2.14
CA GLU A 216 0.86 -14.76 0.74
C GLU A 216 1.19 -13.49 -0.07
N ALA A 217 1.06 -12.30 0.52
CA ALA A 217 1.48 -11.02 -0.03
C ALA A 217 2.99 -10.77 0.06
N VAL A 218 3.77 -11.62 0.74
CA VAL A 218 5.22 -11.53 0.76
C VAL A 218 5.76 -12.80 0.10
N ILE A 219 6.55 -12.64 -0.97
CA ILE A 219 7.46 -13.64 -1.60
C ILE A 219 7.01 -14.15 -2.99
N SER A 220 7.53 -13.52 -4.06
CA SER A 220 8.46 -14.28 -4.89
C SER A 220 9.77 -14.40 -4.11
N THR A 221 10.37 -15.58 -4.12
CA THR A 221 11.56 -16.01 -3.37
C THR A 221 12.82 -15.16 -3.56
N SER A 222 12.74 -14.05 -4.30
CA SER A 222 13.79 -13.06 -4.56
C SER A 222 13.89 -11.94 -3.51
N ASP A 223 12.80 -11.60 -2.80
CA ASP A 223 12.72 -10.33 -2.05
C ASP A 223 12.78 -10.50 -0.51
N VAL A 224 13.23 -11.68 -0.07
CA VAL A 224 13.50 -12.04 1.34
C VAL A 224 14.47 -11.05 2.03
N HIS A 225 15.20 -10.25 1.26
CA HIS A 225 16.16 -9.24 1.72
C HIS A 225 15.56 -8.12 2.59
N THR A 226 14.29 -7.75 2.43
CA THR A 226 13.66 -6.70 3.28
C THR A 226 13.37 -7.16 4.71
N MET A 227 13.24 -8.47 4.93
CA MET A 227 13.01 -9.09 6.23
C MET A 227 14.30 -9.64 6.84
N GLU A 228 15.28 -9.98 6.01
CA GLU A 228 16.68 -10.07 6.45
C GLU A 228 17.09 -8.77 7.13
N SER A 229 16.72 -7.58 6.66
CA SER A 229 17.11 -6.32 7.34
C SER A 229 16.66 -6.22 8.82
N VAL A 230 15.55 -6.84 9.22
CA VAL A 230 15.09 -6.82 10.64
C VAL A 230 15.81 -7.89 11.47
N GLU A 231 16.15 -9.01 10.85
CA GLU A 231 16.96 -10.08 11.44
C GLU A 231 18.45 -9.69 11.48
N GLU A 232 18.94 -8.98 10.49
CA GLU A 232 20.22 -8.28 10.42
C GLU A 232 20.25 -7.15 11.45
N LEU A 233 19.19 -6.35 11.61
CA LEU A 233 19.11 -5.39 12.73
C LEU A 233 19.19 -6.10 14.09
N TYR A 234 18.62 -7.31 14.23
CA TYR A 234 18.75 -8.14 15.44
C TYR A 234 20.16 -8.77 15.59
N VAL A 235 20.75 -9.29 14.52
CA VAL A 235 22.09 -9.92 14.48
C VAL A 235 23.19 -8.89 14.65
N GLN A 236 23.05 -7.71 14.03
CA GLN A 236 23.93 -6.56 14.14
C GLN A 236 23.82 -5.95 15.55
N TYR A 237 22.61 -5.87 16.13
CA TYR A 237 22.42 -5.54 17.55
C TYR A 237 23.09 -6.55 18.50
N CYS A 238 22.97 -7.86 18.26
CA CYS A 238 23.66 -8.89 19.03
C CYS A 238 25.18 -8.82 18.90
N SER A 239 25.67 -8.51 17.69
CA SER A 239 27.10 -8.39 17.36
C SER A 239 27.74 -7.13 17.98
N ASP A 240 27.06 -5.98 17.90
CA ASP A 240 27.48 -4.71 18.50
C ASP A 240 27.62 -4.82 20.03
N ARG A 241 26.82 -5.69 20.68
CA ARG A 241 26.93 -5.96 22.11
C ARG A 241 28.09 -6.89 22.46
N ALA A 242 28.45 -7.84 21.59
CA ALA A 242 29.66 -8.64 21.71
C ALA A 242 30.92 -7.78 21.53
N HIS A 243 30.86 -6.77 20.67
CA HIS A 243 31.92 -5.77 20.46
C HIS A 243 31.98 -4.73 21.60
N ALA A 244 30.86 -4.22 22.12
CA ALA A 244 30.82 -3.31 23.26
C ALA A 244 31.36 -3.94 24.56
N ARG A 245 31.23 -5.27 24.71
CA ARG A 245 31.86 -6.04 25.80
C ARG A 245 33.38 -6.19 25.63
N LYS A 246 33.90 -6.02 24.40
CA LYS A 246 35.33 -5.93 24.06
C LYS A 246 35.85 -4.48 23.98
N GLU A 247 34.98 -3.48 23.84
CA GLU A 247 35.31 -2.04 23.79
C GLU A 247 35.08 -1.31 25.11
N SER A 248 34.49 -1.94 26.14
CA SER A 248 34.62 -1.47 27.53
C SER A 248 36.09 -1.49 28.02
N THR A 249 37.00 -2.05 27.22
CA THR A 249 38.46 -1.92 27.30
C THR A 249 39.06 -0.79 26.43
N GLY A 250 38.27 0.03 25.72
CA GLY A 250 38.79 1.08 24.85
C GLY A 250 37.74 2.01 24.20
N LYS A 251 37.43 3.12 24.88
CA LYS A 251 36.99 4.45 24.37
C LYS A 251 36.03 4.57 23.15
N ARG A 252 34.82 5.06 23.48
CA ARG A 252 33.98 6.13 22.85
C ARG A 252 34.17 6.46 21.35
N ARG A 253 33.08 6.27 20.57
CA ARG A 253 32.16 7.28 19.93
C ARG A 253 31.62 6.70 18.62
N TRP A 254 30.30 6.68 18.41
CA TRP A 254 29.73 6.46 17.07
C TRP A 254 28.57 7.39 16.73
N SER A 255 28.80 8.13 15.64
CA SER A 255 27.82 8.76 14.75
C SER A 255 27.64 7.80 13.56
N GLY A 256 26.47 7.15 13.40
CA GLY A 256 26.37 6.14 12.34
C GLY A 256 24.98 5.61 11.94
N LEU A 257 23.88 5.98 12.60
CA LEU A 257 22.59 5.33 12.32
C LEU A 257 21.77 5.95 11.18
N ARG A 258 22.18 7.07 10.59
CA ARG A 258 21.47 7.66 9.43
C ARG A 258 21.89 7.11 8.06
N SER A 259 22.99 6.34 7.97
CA SER A 259 23.57 5.95 6.67
C SER A 259 23.00 4.66 6.07
N PHE A 260 22.25 3.85 6.82
CA PHE A 260 21.87 2.51 6.38
C PHE A 260 20.46 2.44 5.76
N ALA A 261 19.53 3.30 6.20
CA ALA A 261 18.21 3.43 5.62
C ALA A 261 18.24 3.95 4.16
N ASP A 262 19.26 4.74 3.80
CA ASP A 262 19.37 5.34 2.46
C ASP A 262 20.02 4.41 1.41
N ARG A 263 20.71 3.32 1.82
CA ARG A 263 21.46 2.45 0.89
C ARG A 263 20.71 1.20 0.44
N THR A 264 19.68 0.77 1.16
CA THR A 264 18.98 -0.50 0.91
C THR A 264 17.73 -0.37 0.05
N TRP A 265 17.37 0.84 -0.39
CA TRP A 265 16.11 1.10 -1.12
C TRP A 265 16.28 1.77 -2.49
N LYS A 266 17.51 1.76 -3.03
CA LYS A 266 17.79 2.05 -4.43
C LYS A 266 18.49 0.84 -5.05
N ASN A 267 17.72 -0.17 -5.44
CA ASN A 267 17.91 -1.04 -6.59
C ASN A 267 16.75 -2.04 -6.68
#